data_AF-A0A096BJC1-F1
#
_entry.id   AF-A0A096BJC1-F1
#
_cell.length_a   1.000
_cell.length_b   1.000
_cell.length_c   1.000
_cell.angle_alpha   90.00
_cell.angle_beta   90.00
_cell.angle_gamma   90.00
#
_symmetry.space_group_name_H-M   'P 1'
#
loop_
_entity.id
_entity.type
_entity.pdbx_description
1 polymer ?
#
loop_
_entity_poly.entity_id
_entity_poly.type
_entity_poly.pdbx_seq_one_letter_code
_entity_poly.pdbx_strand_id
1 'polypeptide(L)'
;MVKIRYLEKYRTYLYEKRNRYFYDQFHKISKRVLEYLEKHDVTEIILSDNLNNLKNNGKCKLNKAVKQNFIQIPFGKLIRYIEYKAKEYGIEVKFVDES
;
A
#
# COMPACT_ATOMS: atom_id res chain seq x y z
N MET A 1 -37.10 -8.55 3.16
CA MET A 1 -36.29 -8.63 1.92
C MET A 1 -35.68 -7.29 1.49
N VAL A 2 -36.45 -6.17 1.45
CA VAL A 2 -35.96 -4.83 1.02
C VAL A 2 -34.81 -4.27 1.87
N LYS A 3 -34.85 -4.46 3.20
CA LYS A 3 -33.85 -3.93 4.15
C LYS A 3 -32.46 -4.55 3.99
N ILE A 4 -32.38 -5.83 3.60
CA ILE A 4 -31.10 -6.54 3.38
C ILE A 4 -30.40 -5.98 2.14
N ARG A 5 -31.13 -5.80 1.03
CA ARG A 5 -30.59 -5.27 -0.23
C ARG A 5 -30.07 -3.83 -0.09
N TYR A 6 -30.68 -3.02 0.78
CA TYR A 6 -30.19 -1.68 1.11
C TYR A 6 -28.85 -1.72 1.84
N LEU A 7 -28.72 -2.59 2.85
CA LEU A 7 -27.48 -2.74 3.62
C LEU A 7 -26.32 -3.24 2.75
N GLU A 8 -26.59 -4.14 1.80
CA GLU A 8 -25.59 -4.61 0.83
C GLU A 8 -25.08 -3.48 -0.07
N LYS A 9 -25.99 -2.67 -0.64
CA LYS A 9 -25.61 -1.50 -1.44
C LYS A 9 -24.80 -0.49 -0.63
N TYR A 10 -25.22 -0.21 0.60
CA TYR A 10 -24.52 0.72 1.49
C TYR A 10 -23.11 0.22 1.83
N ARG A 11 -22.95 -1.08 2.08
CA ARG A 11 -21.65 -1.71 2.31
C ARG A 11 -20.73 -1.54 1.09
N THR A 12 -21.22 -1.80 -0.12
CA THR A 12 -20.44 -1.60 -1.36
C THR A 12 -20.02 -0.15 -1.53
N TYR A 13 -20.95 0.79 -1.33
CA TYR A 13 -20.65 2.23 -1.39
C TYR A 13 -19.52 2.64 -0.43
N LEU A 14 -19.54 2.14 0.81
CA LEU A 14 -18.49 2.41 1.79
C LEU A 14 -17.14 1.85 1.33
N TYR A 15 -17.10 0.65 0.76
CA TYR A 15 -15.87 0.08 0.20
C TYR A 15 -15.35 0.90 -0.98
N GLU A 16 -16.20 1.34 -1.89
CA GLU A 16 -15.81 2.18 -3.02
C GLU A 16 -15.28 3.55 -2.57
N LYS A 17 -15.94 4.17 -1.59
CA LYS A 17 -15.48 5.44 -1.00
C LYS A 17 -14.09 5.28 -0.38
N ARG A 18 -13.89 4.21 0.38
CA ARG A 18 -12.59 3.86 0.98
C ARG A 18 -11.53 3.62 -0.09
N ASN A 19 -11.86 2.85 -1.12
CA ASN A 19 -10.92 2.53 -2.20
C ASN A 19 -10.50 3.79 -2.98
N ARG A 20 -11.43 4.72 -3.24
CA ARG A 20 -11.13 6.02 -3.87
C ARG A 20 -10.21 6.88 -3.01
N TYR A 21 -10.45 6.94 -1.70
CA TYR A 21 -9.57 7.64 -0.77
C TYR A 21 -8.14 7.09 -0.83
N PHE A 22 -7.97 5.76 -0.68
CA PHE A 22 -6.64 5.15 -0.74
C PHE A 22 -5.97 5.31 -2.09
N TYR A 23 -6.74 5.24 -3.19
CA TYR A 23 -6.21 5.49 -4.53
C TYR A 23 -5.57 6.88 -4.61
N ASP A 24 -6.32 7.94 -4.30
CA ASP A 24 -5.82 9.32 -4.36
C ASP A 24 -4.62 9.53 -3.42
N GLN A 25 -4.72 9.07 -2.17
CA GLN A 25 -3.66 9.24 -1.19
C GLN A 25 -2.38 8.51 -1.61
N PHE A 26 -2.49 7.28 -2.12
CA PHE A 26 -1.31 6.54 -2.54
C PHE A 26 -0.67 7.13 -3.79
N HIS A 27 -1.45 7.69 -4.72
CA HIS A 27 -0.89 8.43 -5.85
C HIS A 27 -0.13 9.68 -5.39
N LYS A 28 -0.63 10.42 -4.39
CA LYS A 28 0.07 11.58 -3.81
C LYS A 28 1.33 11.16 -3.05
N ILE A 29 1.25 10.14 -2.20
CA ILE A 29 2.37 9.65 -1.40
C ILE A 29 3.48 9.13 -2.31
N SER A 30 3.17 8.25 -3.26
CA SER A 30 4.17 7.69 -4.19
C SER A 30 4.91 8.79 -4.95
N LYS A 31 4.20 9.81 -5.43
CA LYS A 31 4.82 10.95 -6.12
C LYS A 31 5.76 11.70 -5.18
N ARG A 32 5.28 12.07 -3.99
CA ARG A 32 6.05 12.85 -3.01
C ARG A 32 7.29 12.11 -2.50
N VAL A 33 7.22 10.79 -2.37
CA VAL A 33 8.38 9.94 -2.02
C VAL A 33 9.41 9.98 -3.14
N LEU A 34 9.01 9.82 -4.40
CA LEU A 34 9.93 9.83 -5.53
C LEU A 34 10.55 11.21 -5.76
N GLU A 35 9.76 12.28 -5.69
CA GLU A 35 10.27 13.66 -5.76
C GLU A 35 11.29 13.96 -4.66
N TYR A 36 11.09 13.39 -3.46
CA TYR A 36 12.06 13.54 -2.38
C TYR A 36 13.37 12.80 -2.70
N LEU A 37 13.29 11.58 -3.23
CA LEU A 37 14.44 10.76 -3.55
C LEU A 37 15.24 11.32 -4.72
N GLU A 38 14.56 11.80 -5.76
CA GLU A 38 15.16 12.50 -6.90
C GLU A 38 15.95 13.73 -6.44
N LYS A 39 15.40 14.53 -5.52
CA LYS A 39 16.09 15.69 -4.94
C LYS A 39 17.35 15.34 -4.14
N HIS A 40 17.49 14.08 -3.73
CA HIS A 40 18.63 13.58 -2.99
C HIS A 40 19.54 12.69 -3.85
N ASP A 41 19.36 12.70 -5.18
CA ASP A 41 20.12 11.90 -6.14
C ASP A 41 20.13 10.40 -5.80
N VAL A 42 19.04 9.91 -5.20
CA VAL A 42 18.92 8.49 -4.84
C VAL A 42 18.54 7.69 -6.08
N THR A 43 19.38 6.75 -6.45
CA THR A 43 19.21 5.90 -7.63
C THR A 43 18.49 4.58 -7.34
N GLU A 44 18.43 4.16 -6.08
CA GLU A 44 17.89 2.85 -5.68
C GLU A 44 17.09 2.92 -4.38
N ILE A 45 15.94 2.25 -4.36
CA ILE A 45 15.11 2.02 -3.17
C ILE A 45 15.02 0.52 -2.93
N ILE A 46 15.35 0.09 -1.72
CA ILE A 46 15.16 -1.28 -1.27
C ILE A 46 13.88 -1.35 -0.44
N LEU A 47 12.92 -2.15 -0.87
CA LEU A 47 11.66 -2.41 -0.19
C LEU A 47 11.60 -3.86 0.29
N SER A 48 11.09 -4.07 1.51
CA SER A 48 10.86 -5.41 2.04
C SER A 48 9.58 -6.01 1.43
N ASP A 49 9.68 -7.20 0.84
CA ASP A 49 8.50 -7.96 0.37
C ASP A 49 7.72 -8.58 1.55
N ASN A 50 8.29 -8.55 2.76
CA ASN A 50 7.69 -9.14 3.96
C ASN A 50 6.37 -8.47 4.37
N LEU A 51 6.10 -7.24 3.90
CA LEU A 51 4.82 -6.55 4.12
C LEU A 51 3.64 -7.23 3.42
N ASN A 52 3.89 -7.89 2.29
CA ASN A 52 2.86 -8.68 1.59
C ASN A 52 2.69 -10.06 2.27
N ASN A 53 3.79 -10.63 2.78
CA ASN A 53 3.84 -11.89 3.52
C ASN A 53 3.32 -11.80 4.97
N LEU A 54 3.25 -10.61 5.56
CA LEU A 54 2.63 -10.34 6.86
C LEU A 54 1.15 -10.74 6.92
N LYS A 55 0.46 -10.80 5.78
CA LYS A 55 -0.90 -11.33 5.66
C LYS A 55 -0.97 -12.86 5.71
N ASN A 56 0.09 -13.56 5.31
CA ASN A 56 0.10 -15.02 5.15
C ASN A 56 0.83 -15.75 6.30
N ASN A 57 1.91 -15.18 6.84
CA ASN A 57 2.71 -15.85 7.87
C ASN A 57 2.59 -15.13 9.20
N GLY A 58 1.84 -15.73 10.13
CA GLY A 58 1.61 -15.26 11.50
C GLY A 58 2.85 -15.14 12.42
N LYS A 59 4.07 -15.08 11.86
CA LYS A 59 5.35 -15.15 12.58
C LYS A 59 6.07 -13.81 12.82
N CYS A 60 5.52 -12.66 12.43
CA CYS A 60 6.09 -11.38 12.89
C CYS A 60 5.75 -11.13 14.38
N LYS A 61 6.75 -10.85 15.22
CA LYS A 61 6.59 -10.36 16.61
C LYS A 61 6.07 -8.91 16.68
N LEU A 62 5.11 -8.55 15.83
CA LEU A 62 4.46 -7.24 15.87
C LEU A 62 3.25 -7.28 16.80
N ASN A 63 3.10 -6.22 17.59
CA ASN A 63 2.02 -6.08 18.56
C ASN A 63 0.65 -6.11 17.85
N LYS A 64 -0.37 -6.73 18.45
CA LYS A 64 -1.66 -7.05 17.78
C LYS A 64 -2.34 -5.82 17.17
N ALA A 65 -2.26 -4.68 17.85
CA ALA A 65 -2.81 -3.40 17.39
C ALA A 65 -2.14 -2.89 16.10
N VAL A 66 -0.82 -3.08 15.97
CA VAL A 66 -0.04 -2.65 14.78
C VAL A 66 -0.40 -3.53 13.59
N LYS A 67 -0.48 -4.85 13.79
CA LYS A 67 -0.87 -5.81 12.74
C LYS A 67 -2.25 -5.48 12.16
N GLN A 68 -3.23 -5.19 13.01
CA GLN A 68 -4.59 -4.92 12.57
C GLN A 68 -4.68 -3.67 11.68
N ASN A 69 -3.94 -2.61 12.03
CA ASN A 69 -3.85 -1.40 11.20
C ASN A 69 -3.12 -1.67 9.88
N PHE A 70 -2.03 -2.44 9.90
CA PHE A 70 -1.30 -2.83 8.68
C PHE A 70 -2.14 -3.69 7.73
N ILE A 71 -2.91 -4.65 8.24
CA ILE A 71 -3.79 -5.51 7.42
C ILE A 71 -4.88 -4.70 6.72
N GLN A 72 -5.35 -3.62 7.35
CA GLN A 72 -6.40 -2.77 6.80
C GLN A 72 -5.91 -1.85 5.67
N ILE A 73 -4.62 -1.50 5.65
CA ILE A 73 -4.04 -0.62 4.63
C ILE A 73 -3.61 -1.47 3.41
N PRO A 74 -4.01 -1.10 2.19
CA PRO A 74 -3.63 -1.83 0.98
C PRO A 74 -2.19 -1.52 0.53
N PHE A 75 -1.18 -1.79 1.39
CA PHE A 75 0.23 -1.48 1.13
C PHE A 75 0.78 -2.04 -0.18
N GLY A 76 0.36 -3.24 -0.60
CA GLY A 76 0.77 -3.78 -1.90
C GLY A 76 0.39 -2.87 -3.10
N LYS A 77 -0.72 -2.11 -3.01
CA LYS A 77 -1.07 -1.12 -4.05
C LYS A 77 -0.12 0.08 -4.01
N LEU A 78 0.23 0.56 -2.82
CA LEU A 78 1.16 1.67 -2.65
C LEU A 78 2.54 1.32 -3.22
N ILE A 79 3.06 0.12 -2.90
CA ILE A 79 4.37 -0.32 -3.41
C ILE A 79 4.35 -0.44 -4.93
N ARG A 80 3.29 -1.04 -5.50
CA ARG A 80 3.12 -1.08 -6.96
C ARG A 80 3.09 0.32 -7.58
N TYR A 81 2.48 1.29 -6.89
CA TYR A 81 2.46 2.68 -7.34
C TYR A 81 3.82 3.38 -7.28
N ILE A 82 4.64 3.04 -6.30
CA ILE A 82 6.01 3.52 -6.22
C ILE A 82 6.83 2.89 -7.35
N GLU A 83 6.77 1.57 -7.51
CA GLU A 83 7.53 0.83 -8.53
C GLU A 83 7.28 1.34 -9.96
N TYR A 84 6.01 1.50 -10.37
CA TYR A 84 5.75 1.94 -11.75
C TYR A 84 6.20 3.38 -12.00
N LYS A 85 6.05 4.27 -11.01
CA LYS A 85 6.44 5.67 -11.14
C LYS A 85 7.95 5.84 -11.02
N ALA A 86 8.62 5.06 -10.19
CA ALA A 86 10.06 5.14 -9.96
C ALA A 86 10.85 5.04 -11.27
N LYS A 87 10.36 4.22 -12.21
CA LYS A 87 10.91 4.08 -13.57
C LYS A 87 10.95 5.41 -14.33
N GLU A 88 9.97 6.29 -14.15
CA GLU A 88 9.93 7.61 -14.78
C GLU A 88 10.94 8.59 -14.16
N TYR A 89 11.33 8.36 -12.91
CA TYR A 89 12.32 9.17 -12.17
C TYR A 89 13.74 8.58 -12.26
N GLY A 90 13.93 7.49 -13.01
CA GLY A 90 15.23 6.79 -13.09
C GLY A 90 15.65 6.08 -11.80
N ILE A 91 14.70 5.80 -10.90
CA ILE A 91 14.95 5.16 -9.60
C ILE A 91 14.62 3.67 -9.70
N GLU A 92 15.57 2.81 -9.35
CA GLU A 92 15.39 1.36 -9.32
C GLU A 92 14.75 0.93 -7.99
N VAL A 93 13.71 0.09 -8.04
CA VAL A 93 13.07 -0.46 -6.84
C VAL A 93 13.41 -1.95 -6.74
N LYS A 94 14.17 -2.31 -5.71
CA LYS A 94 14.53 -3.69 -5.41
C LYS A 94 13.70 -4.22 -4.25
N PHE A 95 13.25 -5.47 -4.40
CA PHE A 95 12.57 -6.19 -3.34
C PHE A 95 13.55 -7.13 -2.66
N VAL A 96 13.66 -7.03 -1.33
CA VAL A 96 14.45 -7.96 -0.52
C VAL A 96 13.49 -8.84 0.26
N ASP A 97 13.66 -10.15 0.08
CA ASP A 97 13.06 -11.16 0.94
C ASP A 97 13.96 -11.31 2.17
N GLU A 98 13.55 -10.75 3.29
CA GLU A 98 14.18 -11.02 4.58
C GLU A 98 13.69 -12.40 5.08
N SER A 99 14.22 -13.46 4.46
CA SER A 99 14.15 -14.84 4.98
C SER A 99 15.14 -15.06 6.12
#